data_AF-A0AA43V2P6-F1
#
_entry.id   AF-A0AA43V2P6-F1
#
_cell.length_a   1.000
_cell.length_b   1.000
_cell.length_c   1.000
_cell.angle_alpha   90.00
_cell.angle_beta   90.00
_cell.angle_gamma   90.00
#
_symmetry.space_group_name_H-M   'P 1'
#
loop_
_entity.id
_entity.type
_entity.pdbx_description
1 polymer ?
#
loop_
_entity_poly.entity_id
_entity_poly.type
_entity_poly.pdbx_seq_one_letter_code
_entity_poly.pdbx_strand_id
1 'polypeptide(L)'
;FIGAGGGAIPLLQKTGIPESKHLGGFPISGQFLACTNPQVIEQHDAKVYGKEPPGTPPMTVPHLDTRYIDGQRTLLFGPFANVGPKFLKNGSNLDLFKSVKTYNITTLLAAAVKNLPLIKYSFDQVIMTKEGCMNHLRTFYPEARNEDWQLYTAGKRVQVIKDTPEHGKGFIQFGTEVVNSQDHTVIALLGESPGASTSVSVALEVLERNFPEYKTEWAPKIKKMIPSYGESLIEDEKLMRKIRKQTSKDLELGYYEN
;
A
#
# COMPACT_ATOMS: atom_id res chain seq x y z
N PHE A 1 19.55 -7.10 1.10
CA PHE A 1 18.12 -6.83 0.86
C PHE A 1 17.46 -6.27 2.12
N ILE A 2 16.74 -5.16 2.04
CA ILE A 2 16.05 -4.47 3.14
C ILE A 2 14.54 -4.54 2.86
N GLY A 3 13.83 -5.34 3.64
CA GLY A 3 12.37 -5.52 3.56
C GLY A 3 11.72 -5.35 4.94
N ALA A 4 11.97 -4.23 5.61
CA ALA A 4 11.60 -4.03 7.02
C ALA A 4 10.31 -3.20 7.22
N GLY A 5 9.42 -3.19 6.21
CA GLY A 5 8.22 -2.35 6.21
C GLY A 5 8.57 -0.87 6.46
N GLY A 6 7.87 -0.22 7.40
CA GLY A 6 8.18 1.16 7.77
C GLY A 6 9.61 1.39 8.27
N GLY A 7 10.28 0.35 8.80
CA GLY A 7 11.67 0.42 9.24
C GLY A 7 12.71 0.44 8.10
N ALA A 8 12.28 0.27 6.84
CA ALA A 8 13.19 0.22 5.71
C ALA A 8 13.89 1.56 5.45
N ILE A 9 13.22 2.69 5.65
CA ILE A 9 13.81 4.03 5.43
C ILE A 9 15.00 4.28 6.38
N PRO A 10 14.87 4.13 7.71
CA PRO A 10 16.02 4.28 8.61
C PRO A 10 17.17 3.31 8.33
N LEU A 11 16.88 2.08 7.91
CA LEU A 11 17.92 1.11 7.55
C LEU A 11 18.64 1.51 6.27
N LEU A 12 17.89 1.94 5.25
CA LEU A 12 18.45 2.43 4.00
C LEU A 12 19.34 3.66 4.23
N GLN A 13 18.91 4.61 5.06
CA GLN A 13 19.71 5.79 5.43
C GLN A 13 21.05 5.42 6.11
N LYS A 14 21.10 4.32 6.86
CA LYS A 14 22.33 3.83 7.51
C LYS A 14 23.34 3.25 6.54
N THR A 15 22.92 2.83 5.35
CA THR A 15 23.82 2.26 4.33
C THR A 15 24.76 3.31 3.74
N GLY A 16 24.35 4.60 3.75
CA GLY A 16 25.15 5.69 3.20
C GLY A 16 25.20 5.74 1.67
N ILE A 17 24.51 4.84 0.96
CA ILE A 17 24.47 4.85 -0.51
C ILE A 17 23.82 6.14 -1.04
N PRO A 18 24.23 6.65 -2.21
CA PRO A 18 23.66 7.87 -2.79
C PRO A 18 22.13 7.83 -2.92
N GLU A 19 21.56 6.69 -3.27
CA GLU A 19 20.13 6.46 -3.49
C GLU A 19 19.30 6.52 -2.19
N SER A 20 19.95 6.44 -1.03
CA SER A 20 19.29 6.64 0.27
C SER A 20 19.00 8.11 0.59
N LYS A 21 19.62 9.04 -0.16
CA LYS A 21 19.43 10.48 -0.02
C LYS A 21 18.14 10.92 -0.71
N HIS A 22 17.58 12.06 -0.30
CA HIS A 22 16.33 12.58 -0.87
C HIS A 22 15.14 11.60 -0.79
N LEU A 23 15.17 10.67 0.15
CA LEU A 23 14.08 9.78 0.51
C LEU A 23 13.55 10.13 1.89
N GLY A 24 12.22 10.16 1.99
CA GLY A 24 11.48 10.45 3.20
C GLY A 24 10.31 9.48 3.37
N GLY A 25 9.74 9.47 4.58
CA GLY A 25 8.61 8.63 4.91
C GLY A 25 7.58 9.42 5.69
N PHE A 26 6.31 9.29 5.31
CA PHE A 26 5.19 9.83 6.07
C PHE A 26 4.34 8.67 6.63
N PRO A 27 4.31 8.46 7.95
CA PRO A 27 3.59 7.35 8.56
C PRO A 27 2.08 7.63 8.59
N ILE A 28 1.32 6.69 8.04
CA ILE A 28 -0.15 6.68 8.01
C ILE A 28 -0.62 5.36 8.65
N SER A 29 -1.63 5.44 9.49
CA SER A 29 -2.29 4.30 10.12
C SER A 29 -3.76 4.31 9.72
N GLY A 30 -4.34 3.12 9.54
CA GLY A 30 -5.77 2.98 9.34
C GLY A 30 -6.47 2.67 10.66
N GLN A 31 -7.67 3.21 10.85
CA GLN A 31 -8.60 2.77 11.89
C GLN A 31 -9.87 2.22 11.26
N PHE A 32 -10.46 1.24 11.92
CA PHE A 32 -11.70 0.60 11.51
C PHE A 32 -12.64 0.51 12.71
N LEU A 33 -13.93 0.54 12.45
CA LEU A 33 -14.91 0.02 13.39
C LEU A 33 -15.06 -1.49 13.11
N ALA A 34 -14.77 -2.33 14.09
CA ALA A 34 -15.00 -3.76 14.02
C ALA A 34 -16.31 -4.10 14.73
N CYS A 35 -17.22 -4.77 14.03
CA CYS A 35 -18.44 -5.28 14.64
C CYS A 35 -18.11 -6.47 15.55
N THR A 36 -18.78 -6.53 16.68
CA THR A 36 -18.63 -7.56 17.71
C THR A 36 -19.93 -8.35 17.91
N ASN A 37 -21.01 -7.98 17.21
CA ASN A 37 -22.30 -8.64 17.27
C ASN A 37 -22.45 -9.68 16.14
N PRO A 38 -22.47 -10.99 16.45
CA PRO A 38 -22.56 -12.05 15.45
C PRO A 38 -23.79 -11.95 14.55
N GLN A 39 -24.93 -11.53 15.09
CA GLN A 39 -26.19 -11.42 14.33
C GLN A 39 -26.10 -10.36 13.23
N VAL A 40 -25.36 -9.28 13.48
CA VAL A 40 -25.10 -8.24 12.47
C VAL A 40 -24.09 -8.75 11.45
N ILE A 41 -23.03 -9.42 11.89
CA ILE A 41 -21.98 -9.97 11.00
C ILE A 41 -22.57 -11.00 10.02
N GLU A 42 -23.47 -11.86 10.47
CA GLU A 42 -24.10 -12.90 9.62
C GLU A 42 -24.98 -12.33 8.51
N GLN A 43 -25.55 -11.13 8.70
CA GLN A 43 -26.42 -10.49 7.71
C GLN A 43 -25.66 -9.82 6.55
N HIS A 44 -24.33 -9.70 6.65
CA HIS A 44 -23.52 -9.03 5.64
C HIS A 44 -22.52 -10.00 5.00
N ASP A 45 -22.67 -10.20 3.68
CA ASP A 45 -21.79 -11.05 2.86
C ASP A 45 -20.94 -10.26 1.86
N ALA A 46 -21.23 -8.97 1.70
CA ALA A 46 -20.65 -8.15 0.64
C ALA A 46 -19.64 -7.13 1.17
N LYS A 47 -18.86 -6.61 0.23
CA LYS A 47 -18.07 -5.39 0.40
C LYS A 47 -18.80 -4.23 -0.29
N VAL A 48 -19.18 -3.22 0.49
CA VAL A 48 -20.00 -2.09 0.04
C VAL A 48 -19.19 -0.81 0.14
N TYR A 49 -18.95 -0.18 -1.01
CA TYR A 49 -18.25 1.09 -1.13
C TYR A 49 -19.23 2.26 -1.14
N GLY A 50 -18.86 3.34 -0.45
CA GLY A 50 -19.58 4.61 -0.55
C GLY A 50 -19.14 5.40 -1.77
N LYS A 51 -19.95 6.39 -2.11
CA LYS A 51 -19.56 7.42 -3.08
C LYS A 51 -18.65 8.44 -2.42
N GLU A 52 -17.57 8.81 -3.10
CA GLU A 52 -16.68 9.90 -2.71
C GLU A 52 -17.43 11.22 -2.61
N PRO A 53 -17.33 11.94 -1.48
CA PRO A 53 -17.78 13.31 -1.41
C PRO A 53 -17.05 14.17 -2.46
N PRO A 54 -17.73 15.15 -3.08
CA PRO A 54 -17.10 16.05 -4.04
C PRO A 54 -15.83 16.69 -3.47
N GLY A 55 -14.73 16.63 -4.22
CA GLY A 55 -13.45 17.24 -3.84
C GLY A 55 -12.60 16.43 -2.85
N THR A 56 -12.98 15.19 -2.52
CA THR A 56 -12.15 14.28 -1.72
C THR A 56 -11.21 13.45 -2.60
N PRO A 57 -10.00 13.10 -2.13
CA PRO A 57 -9.09 12.21 -2.86
C PRO A 57 -9.72 10.82 -3.04
N PRO A 58 -9.55 10.17 -4.21
CA PRO A 58 -10.27 8.93 -4.56
C PRO A 58 -9.87 7.66 -3.80
N MET A 59 -9.13 7.79 -2.70
CA MET A 59 -8.51 6.64 -2.00
C MET A 59 -8.90 6.52 -0.53
N THR A 60 -9.81 7.35 -0.02
CA THR A 60 -10.02 7.51 1.43
C THR A 60 -11.45 7.30 1.93
N VAL A 61 -12.36 6.77 1.11
CA VAL A 61 -13.76 6.61 1.54
C VAL A 61 -13.93 5.36 2.41
N PRO A 62 -14.53 5.49 3.61
CA PRO A 62 -14.91 4.35 4.42
C PRO A 62 -15.88 3.44 3.66
N HIS A 63 -15.68 2.15 3.80
CA HIS A 63 -16.50 1.12 3.21
C HIS A 63 -16.84 0.06 4.26
N LEU A 64 -17.98 -0.59 4.09
CA LEU A 64 -18.40 -1.72 4.91
C LEU A 64 -17.87 -3.00 4.26
N ASP A 65 -17.06 -3.77 4.99
CA ASP A 65 -16.27 -4.87 4.47
C ASP A 65 -16.45 -6.12 5.30
N THR A 66 -16.94 -7.19 4.68
CA THR A 66 -16.96 -8.53 5.28
C THR A 66 -15.63 -9.22 5.00
N ARG A 67 -14.94 -9.68 6.04
CA ARG A 67 -13.64 -10.36 5.95
C ARG A 67 -13.65 -11.66 6.72
N TYR A 68 -12.73 -12.55 6.35
CA TYR A 68 -12.40 -13.75 7.12
C TYR A 68 -11.03 -13.57 7.76
N ILE A 69 -10.98 -13.51 9.09
CA ILE A 69 -9.76 -13.36 9.87
C ILE A 69 -9.67 -14.60 10.77
N ASP A 70 -8.58 -15.36 10.65
CA ASP A 70 -8.38 -16.62 11.37
C ASP A 70 -9.57 -17.60 11.23
N GLY A 71 -10.15 -17.64 10.03
CA GLY A 71 -11.33 -18.47 9.71
C GLY A 71 -12.66 -17.92 10.22
N GLN A 72 -12.68 -16.82 10.97
CA GLN A 72 -13.88 -16.21 11.51
C GLN A 72 -14.36 -15.06 10.63
N ARG A 73 -15.67 -15.04 10.35
CA ARG A 73 -16.30 -13.92 9.64
C ARG A 73 -16.28 -12.69 10.54
N THR A 74 -15.85 -11.56 10.00
CA THR A 74 -15.71 -10.27 10.68
C THR A 74 -16.27 -9.17 9.79
N LEU A 75 -16.98 -8.21 10.37
CA LEU A 75 -17.49 -7.04 9.67
C LEU A 75 -16.72 -5.79 10.12
N LEU A 76 -16.11 -5.08 9.16
CA LEU A 76 -15.32 -3.89 9.40
C LEU A 76 -15.90 -2.69 8.65
N PHE A 77 -15.83 -1.50 9.24
CA PHE A 77 -16.15 -0.25 8.56
C PHE A 77 -14.98 0.73 8.65
N GLY A 78 -14.51 1.23 7.51
CA GLY A 78 -13.33 2.08 7.40
C GLY A 78 -12.65 1.94 6.03
N PRO A 79 -11.39 2.35 5.85
CA PRO A 79 -10.51 2.92 6.86
C PRO A 79 -10.81 4.39 7.16
N PHE A 80 -10.64 4.78 8.42
CA PHE A 80 -10.47 6.16 8.85
C PHE A 80 -8.97 6.45 8.96
N ALA A 81 -8.54 7.62 8.50
CA ALA A 81 -7.13 7.98 8.54
C ALA A 81 -6.70 8.34 9.97
N ASN A 82 -5.58 7.77 10.40
CA ASN A 82 -4.89 8.15 11.63
C ASN A 82 -3.40 8.39 11.31
N VAL A 83 -2.77 9.36 11.96
CA VAL A 83 -1.42 9.81 11.69
C VAL A 83 -0.68 9.83 13.02
N GLY A 84 0.51 9.25 13.04
CA GLY A 84 1.35 9.26 14.22
C GLY A 84 2.80 8.98 13.86
N PRO A 85 3.78 9.43 14.67
CA PRO A 85 5.17 9.53 14.25
C PRO A 85 5.92 8.20 14.13
N LYS A 86 5.33 7.08 14.60
CA LYS A 86 6.00 5.77 14.58
C LYS A 86 5.91 5.12 13.21
N PHE A 87 6.99 4.50 12.75
CA PHE A 87 7.05 3.76 11.49
C PHE A 87 6.61 2.30 11.65
N LEU A 88 6.74 1.75 12.85
CA LEU A 88 6.35 0.39 13.19
C LEU A 88 5.25 0.37 14.27
N LYS A 89 4.46 -0.72 14.35
CA LYS A 89 3.42 -0.90 15.38
C LYS A 89 4.00 -0.73 16.79
N ASN A 90 5.14 -1.37 17.04
CA ASN A 90 5.92 -1.29 18.28
C ASN A 90 7.15 -0.36 18.14
N GLY A 91 7.07 0.66 17.28
CA GLY A 91 8.16 1.61 17.02
C GLY A 91 8.25 2.76 18.04
N SER A 92 9.17 3.69 17.79
CA SER A 92 9.39 4.86 18.64
C SER A 92 8.55 6.05 18.20
N ASN A 93 8.11 6.89 19.14
CA ASN A 93 7.52 8.19 18.83
C ASN A 93 8.52 9.17 18.19
N LEU A 94 9.81 8.79 18.16
CA LEU A 94 10.86 9.55 17.50
C LEU A 94 11.18 9.05 16.09
N ASP A 95 10.50 8.02 15.55
CA ASP A 95 10.87 7.42 14.26
C ASP A 95 10.87 8.44 13.13
N LEU A 96 9.75 9.18 12.95
CA LEU A 96 9.64 10.24 11.94
C LEU A 96 10.74 11.30 12.12
N PHE A 97 10.93 11.82 13.32
CA PHE A 97 11.94 12.85 13.61
C PHE A 97 13.36 12.36 13.34
N LYS A 98 13.69 11.11 13.72
CA LYS A 98 14.99 10.48 13.47
C LYS A 98 15.24 10.24 11.98
N SER A 99 14.19 10.06 11.18
CA SER A 99 14.27 9.90 9.73
C SER A 99 14.55 11.21 8.98
N VAL A 100 14.35 12.37 9.62
CA VAL A 100 14.68 13.68 9.05
C VAL A 100 16.18 13.90 9.14
N LYS A 101 16.79 14.21 7.99
CA LYS A 101 18.22 14.43 7.78
C LYS A 101 18.42 15.69 6.94
N THR A 102 19.60 16.28 7.02
CA THR A 102 19.95 17.47 6.22
C THR A 102 19.77 17.26 4.71
N TYR A 103 20.00 16.04 4.24
CA TYR A 103 19.87 15.66 2.83
C TYR A 103 18.46 15.28 2.37
N ASN A 104 17.46 15.17 3.25
CA ASN A 104 16.07 14.88 2.85
C ASN A 104 15.03 15.89 3.38
N ILE A 105 15.44 16.84 4.23
CA ILE A 105 14.52 17.84 4.81
C ILE A 105 13.84 18.69 3.74
N THR A 106 14.56 19.06 2.67
CA THR A 106 13.98 19.84 1.57
C THR A 106 12.94 19.04 0.78
N THR A 107 13.19 17.75 0.58
CA THR A 107 12.23 16.81 -0.02
C THR A 107 10.96 16.67 0.83
N LEU A 108 11.12 16.51 2.14
CA LEU A 108 9.98 16.39 3.07
C LEU A 108 9.15 17.67 3.15
N LEU A 109 9.79 18.84 3.21
CA LEU A 109 9.11 20.13 3.23
C LEU A 109 8.38 20.40 1.91
N ALA A 110 9.00 20.08 0.77
CA ALA A 110 8.34 20.18 -0.54
C ALA A 110 7.09 19.30 -0.61
N ALA A 111 7.16 18.07 -0.10
CA ALA A 111 6.00 17.18 -0.03
C ALA A 111 4.90 17.73 0.87
N ALA A 112 5.25 18.30 2.03
CA ALA A 112 4.30 18.90 2.95
C ALA A 112 3.53 20.05 2.29
N VAL A 113 4.23 20.96 1.59
CA VAL A 113 3.62 22.10 0.88
C VAL A 113 2.72 21.63 -0.27
N LYS A 114 3.19 20.68 -1.08
CA LYS A 114 2.42 20.15 -2.23
C LYS A 114 1.14 19.42 -1.82
N ASN A 115 1.12 18.83 -0.63
CA ASN A 115 0.03 17.97 -0.17
C ASN A 115 -0.73 18.54 1.03
N LEU A 116 -0.66 19.85 1.25
CA LEU A 116 -1.38 20.53 2.34
C LEU A 116 -2.87 20.16 2.43
N PRO A 117 -3.64 20.06 1.33
CA PRO A 117 -5.05 19.65 1.41
C PRO A 117 -5.22 18.22 1.95
N LEU A 118 -4.38 17.29 1.50
CA LEU A 118 -4.42 15.89 1.93
C LEU A 118 -3.98 15.75 3.39
N ILE A 119 -2.96 16.50 3.80
CA ILE A 119 -2.50 16.58 5.19
C ILE A 119 -3.61 17.15 6.07
N LYS A 120 -4.25 18.24 5.67
CA LYS A 120 -5.38 18.85 6.39
C LYS A 120 -6.54 17.86 6.55
N TYR A 121 -6.96 17.22 5.46
CA TYR A 121 -7.99 16.19 5.51
C TYR A 121 -7.61 15.02 6.44
N SER A 122 -6.34 14.60 6.41
CA SER A 122 -5.84 13.55 7.30
C SER A 122 -5.88 13.99 8.78
N PHE A 123 -5.56 15.24 9.09
CA PHE A 123 -5.67 15.77 10.46
C PHE A 123 -7.13 15.85 10.92
N ASP A 124 -8.05 16.27 10.05
CA ASP A 124 -9.49 16.29 10.38
C ASP A 124 -10.00 14.87 10.67
N GLN A 125 -9.52 13.87 9.92
CA GLN A 125 -9.81 12.44 10.15
C GLN A 125 -9.16 11.88 11.43
N VAL A 126 -7.94 12.30 11.75
CA VAL A 126 -7.22 11.89 12.99
C VAL A 126 -7.98 12.31 14.25
N ILE A 127 -8.72 13.41 14.17
CA ILE A 127 -9.54 13.94 15.28
C ILE A 127 -10.88 13.19 15.37
N MET A 128 -11.24 12.33 14.40
CA MET A 128 -12.49 11.57 14.47
C MET A 128 -12.50 10.63 15.67
N THR A 129 -13.39 10.94 16.61
CA THR A 129 -13.71 10.08 17.74
C THR A 129 -14.47 8.84 17.27
N LYS A 130 -14.59 7.82 18.14
CA LYS A 130 -15.46 6.66 17.88
C LYS A 130 -16.86 7.10 17.43
N GLU A 131 -17.40 8.15 18.05
CA GLU A 131 -18.71 8.71 17.71
C GLU A 131 -18.76 9.26 16.29
N GLY A 132 -17.73 10.01 15.86
CA GLY A 132 -17.60 10.47 14.48
C GLY A 132 -17.57 9.30 13.48
N CYS A 133 -16.79 8.26 13.78
CA CYS A 133 -16.74 7.05 12.95
C CYS A 133 -18.11 6.35 12.88
N MET A 134 -18.82 6.25 14.01
CA MET A 134 -20.15 5.65 14.07
C MET A 134 -21.18 6.46 13.28
N ASN A 135 -21.07 7.80 13.27
CA ASN A 135 -21.94 8.65 12.47
C ASN A 135 -21.74 8.42 10.96
N HIS A 136 -20.49 8.19 10.52
CA HIS A 136 -20.24 7.74 9.14
C HIS A 136 -20.77 6.34 8.87
N LEU A 137 -20.66 5.41 9.82
CA LEU A 137 -21.27 4.08 9.64
C LEU A 137 -22.78 4.18 9.46
N ARG A 138 -23.47 5.06 10.20
CA ARG A 138 -24.92 5.24 10.10
C ARG A 138 -25.41 5.80 8.77
N THR A 139 -24.53 6.38 7.95
CA THR A 139 -24.91 6.75 6.57
C THR A 139 -25.04 5.52 5.66
N PHE A 140 -24.39 4.40 6.02
CA PHE A 140 -24.51 3.10 5.33
C PHE A 140 -25.47 2.14 6.02
N TYR A 141 -25.44 2.11 7.35
CA TYR A 141 -26.24 1.24 8.20
C TYR A 141 -26.91 2.07 9.32
N PRO A 142 -28.07 2.70 9.05
CA PRO A 142 -28.72 3.64 9.97
C PRO A 142 -28.99 3.08 11.36
N GLU A 143 -29.29 1.78 11.46
CA GLU A 143 -29.62 1.09 12.72
C GLU A 143 -28.39 0.68 13.54
N ALA A 144 -27.17 1.06 13.14
CA ALA A 144 -25.94 0.70 13.84
C ALA A 144 -25.90 1.25 15.29
N ARG A 145 -25.81 0.34 16.27
CA ARG A 145 -25.71 0.65 17.70
C ARG A 145 -24.26 0.78 18.15
N ASN A 146 -23.93 1.79 18.96
CA ASN A 146 -22.54 2.03 19.40
C ASN A 146 -21.89 0.87 20.16
N GLU A 147 -22.69 0.05 20.85
CA GLU A 147 -22.26 -1.10 21.66
C GLU A 147 -21.74 -2.27 20.81
N ASP A 148 -22.28 -2.42 19.59
CA ASP A 148 -21.89 -3.52 18.70
C ASP A 148 -20.54 -3.28 18.02
N TRP A 149 -19.95 -2.09 18.11
CA TRP A 149 -18.78 -1.70 17.33
C TRP A 149 -17.63 -1.20 18.19
N GLN A 150 -16.42 -1.62 17.87
CA GLN A 150 -15.19 -1.22 18.57
C GLN A 150 -14.18 -0.63 17.61
N LEU A 151 -13.45 0.40 18.06
CA LEU A 151 -12.34 0.94 17.28
C LEU A 151 -11.17 -0.04 17.27
N TYR A 152 -10.79 -0.46 16.08
CA TYR A 152 -9.61 -1.27 15.81
C TYR A 152 -8.59 -0.45 15.04
N THR A 153 -7.38 -0.32 15.60
CA THR A 153 -6.26 0.32 14.90
C THR A 153 -5.50 -0.72 14.10
N ALA A 154 -5.48 -0.54 12.77
CA ALA A 154 -4.80 -1.42 11.85
C ALA A 154 -3.27 -1.25 11.89
N GLY A 155 -2.58 -1.96 11.00
CA GLY A 155 -1.14 -1.83 10.80
C GLY A 155 -0.71 -0.41 10.45
N LYS A 156 0.59 -0.18 10.56
CA LYS A 156 1.22 1.06 10.14
C LYS A 156 1.73 0.94 8.72
N ARG A 157 1.54 1.99 7.95
CA ARG A 157 2.07 2.14 6.60
C ARG A 157 2.96 3.38 6.57
N VAL A 158 4.08 3.30 5.87
CA VAL A 158 4.93 4.47 5.63
C VAL A 158 4.85 4.83 4.16
N GLN A 159 4.27 5.97 3.88
CA GLN A 159 4.14 6.52 2.55
C GLN A 159 5.48 7.10 2.12
N VAL A 160 6.04 6.62 1.01
CA VAL A 160 7.35 7.04 0.52
C VAL A 160 7.25 8.40 -0.12
N ILE A 161 8.21 9.25 0.20
CA ILE A 161 8.41 10.57 -0.39
C ILE A 161 9.79 10.56 -1.05
N LYS A 162 9.86 10.89 -2.33
CA LYS A 162 11.12 10.94 -3.08
C LYS A 162 11.14 12.13 -4.03
N ASP A 163 12.33 12.51 -4.46
CA ASP A 163 12.48 13.40 -5.60
C ASP A 163 12.41 12.58 -6.89
N THR A 164 11.71 13.06 -7.92
CA THR A 164 11.66 12.40 -9.25
C THR A 164 11.99 13.41 -10.35
N PRO A 165 12.55 12.95 -11.49
CA PRO A 165 12.76 13.83 -12.65
C PRO A 165 11.46 14.46 -13.17
N GLU A 166 10.36 13.71 -13.13
CA GLU A 166 9.06 14.12 -13.68
C GLU A 166 8.29 15.09 -12.77
N HIS A 167 8.28 14.84 -11.45
CA HIS A 167 7.45 15.59 -10.49
C HIS A 167 8.28 16.50 -9.57
N GLY A 168 9.59 16.53 -9.76
CA GLY A 168 10.53 17.30 -8.96
C GLY A 168 10.60 16.82 -7.51
N LYS A 169 10.87 17.75 -6.59
CA LYS A 169 11.08 17.41 -5.17
C LYS A 169 9.80 17.04 -4.43
N GLY A 170 9.91 16.10 -3.49
CA GLY A 170 8.83 15.80 -2.55
C GLY A 170 7.60 15.14 -3.19
N PHE A 171 7.81 14.30 -4.20
CA PHE A 171 6.74 13.50 -4.78
C PHE A 171 6.33 12.37 -3.83
N ILE A 172 5.02 12.17 -3.65
CA ILE A 172 4.47 11.07 -2.86
C ILE A 172 4.32 9.85 -3.78
N GLN A 173 5.11 8.82 -3.53
CA GLN A 173 5.14 7.61 -4.36
C GLN A 173 4.06 6.62 -3.93
N PHE A 174 2.96 6.54 -4.66
CA PHE A 174 1.95 5.50 -4.42
C PHE A 174 2.46 4.11 -4.84
N GLY A 175 2.09 3.07 -4.09
CA GLY A 175 2.53 1.71 -4.34
C GLY A 175 3.87 1.33 -3.70
N THR A 176 4.46 0.27 -4.26
CA THR A 176 5.76 -0.27 -3.88
C THR A 176 6.87 0.44 -4.64
N GLU A 177 7.94 0.83 -3.94
CA GLU A 177 9.16 1.38 -4.52
C GLU A 177 10.34 0.44 -4.26
N VAL A 178 11.12 0.13 -5.30
CA VAL A 178 12.36 -0.63 -5.20
C VAL A 178 13.54 0.31 -5.37
N VAL A 179 14.35 0.46 -4.31
CA VAL A 179 15.62 1.18 -4.39
C VAL A 179 16.73 0.16 -4.62
N ASN A 180 17.45 0.32 -5.71
CA ASN A 180 18.59 -0.51 -6.09
C ASN A 180 19.85 0.36 -5.98
N SER A 181 20.89 -0.09 -5.26
CA SER A 181 22.17 0.59 -5.28
C SER A 181 22.85 0.42 -6.64
N GLN A 182 23.60 1.42 -7.07
CA GLN A 182 24.34 1.38 -8.34
C GLN A 182 25.29 0.17 -8.45
N ASP A 183 25.84 -0.28 -7.33
CA ASP A 183 26.75 -1.43 -7.25
C ASP A 183 26.03 -2.78 -6.98
N HIS A 184 24.70 -2.78 -6.93
CA HIS A 184 23.84 -3.95 -6.68
C HIS A 184 24.04 -4.64 -5.31
N THR A 185 24.80 -4.05 -4.39
CA THR A 185 25.05 -4.63 -3.05
C THR A 185 23.89 -4.42 -2.08
N VAL A 186 23.05 -3.41 -2.32
CA VAL A 186 21.90 -3.06 -1.48
C VAL A 186 20.64 -2.92 -2.34
N ILE A 187 19.58 -3.57 -1.87
CA ILE A 187 18.24 -3.49 -2.43
C ILE A 187 17.30 -3.19 -1.27
N ALA A 188 16.43 -2.20 -1.40
CA ALA A 188 15.44 -1.86 -0.39
C ALA A 188 14.04 -1.75 -0.98
N LEU A 189 13.09 -2.43 -0.33
CA LEU A 189 11.68 -2.36 -0.65
C LEU A 189 11.00 -1.36 0.27
N LEU A 190 10.44 -0.30 -0.31
CA LEU A 190 9.80 0.79 0.40
C LEU A 190 8.32 0.91 0.00
N GLY A 191 7.52 1.57 0.85
CA GLY A 191 6.14 1.88 0.56
C GLY A 191 5.18 0.75 0.86
N GLU A 192 4.22 0.54 -0.03
CA GLU A 192 3.22 -0.52 0.10
C GLU A 192 3.87 -1.88 -0.08
N SER A 193 3.47 -2.85 0.75
CA SER A 193 3.81 -4.25 0.48
C SER A 193 3.21 -4.63 -0.88
N PRO A 194 3.99 -5.24 -1.79
CA PRO A 194 3.47 -5.67 -3.09
C PRO A 194 2.28 -6.61 -2.89
N GLY A 195 1.14 -6.24 -3.47
CA GLY A 195 -0.03 -7.11 -3.50
C GLY A 195 0.18 -8.27 -4.48
N ALA A 196 -0.80 -9.17 -4.56
CA ALA A 196 -0.75 -10.28 -5.51
C ALA A 196 -0.51 -9.81 -6.96
N SER A 197 -1.08 -8.65 -7.35
CA SER A 197 -0.95 -8.07 -8.68
C SER A 197 0.44 -7.49 -9.00
N THR A 198 1.26 -7.14 -8.01
CA THR A 198 2.55 -6.45 -8.22
C THR A 198 3.77 -7.20 -7.68
N SER A 199 3.56 -8.21 -6.83
CA SER A 199 4.65 -8.98 -6.22
C SER A 199 5.58 -9.64 -7.24
N VAL A 200 5.03 -10.25 -8.29
CA VAL A 200 5.82 -10.91 -9.34
C VAL A 200 6.62 -9.90 -10.15
N SER A 201 6.03 -8.76 -10.54
CA SER A 201 6.75 -7.73 -11.30
C SER A 201 7.90 -7.12 -10.49
N VAL A 202 7.67 -6.85 -9.20
CA VAL A 202 8.71 -6.37 -8.27
C VAL A 202 9.83 -7.39 -8.10
N ALA A 203 9.49 -8.68 -7.97
CA ALA A 203 10.50 -9.74 -7.86
C ALA A 203 11.35 -9.85 -9.14
N LEU A 204 10.73 -9.77 -10.33
CA LEU A 204 11.44 -9.77 -11.60
C LEU A 204 12.35 -8.56 -11.74
N GLU A 205 11.88 -7.36 -11.37
CA GLU A 205 12.71 -6.14 -11.37
C GLU A 205 13.97 -6.35 -10.51
N VAL A 206 13.80 -6.88 -9.30
CA VAL A 206 14.91 -7.16 -8.37
C VAL A 206 15.92 -8.11 -8.98
N LEU A 207 15.46 -9.21 -9.60
CA LEU A 207 16.34 -10.20 -10.24
C LEU A 207 17.08 -9.61 -11.45
N GLU A 208 16.35 -8.93 -12.34
CA GLU A 208 16.93 -8.39 -13.57
C GLU A 208 17.93 -7.28 -13.34
N ARG A 209 17.65 -6.39 -12.38
CA ARG A 209 18.51 -5.23 -12.11
C ARG A 209 19.74 -5.57 -11.29
N ASN A 210 19.63 -6.50 -10.33
CA ASN A 210 20.69 -6.72 -9.35
C ASN A 210 21.46 -8.03 -9.54
N PHE A 211 20.99 -8.90 -10.43
CA PHE A 211 21.66 -10.16 -10.77
C PHE A 211 21.76 -10.32 -12.30
N PRO A 212 22.23 -9.29 -13.04
CA PRO A 212 22.25 -9.32 -14.50
C PRO A 212 23.10 -10.47 -15.07
N GLU A 213 24.11 -10.92 -14.35
CA GLU A 213 24.98 -12.04 -14.73
C GLU A 213 24.24 -13.38 -14.80
N TYR A 214 23.16 -13.55 -14.03
CA TYR A 214 22.34 -14.76 -14.03
C TYR A 214 21.15 -14.69 -14.98
N LYS A 215 20.92 -13.54 -15.64
CA LYS A 215 19.74 -13.32 -16.50
C LYS A 215 19.58 -14.42 -17.56
N THR A 216 20.66 -14.77 -18.24
CA THR A 216 20.66 -15.80 -19.29
C THR A 216 20.39 -17.19 -18.73
N GLU A 217 20.98 -17.52 -17.57
CA GLU A 217 20.81 -18.81 -16.90
C GLU A 217 19.38 -18.99 -16.37
N TRP A 218 18.79 -17.95 -15.79
CA TRP A 218 17.47 -18.01 -15.18
C TRP A 218 16.32 -17.84 -16.18
N ALA A 219 16.56 -17.19 -17.34
CA ALA A 219 15.51 -16.93 -18.33
C ALA A 219 14.69 -18.18 -18.72
N PRO A 220 15.27 -19.36 -18.99
CA PRO A 220 14.48 -20.57 -19.28
C PRO A 220 13.55 -20.98 -18.13
N LYS A 221 14.02 -20.87 -16.89
CA LYS A 221 13.23 -21.21 -15.70
C LYS A 221 12.12 -20.20 -15.44
N ILE A 222 12.41 -18.91 -15.62
CA ILE A 222 11.41 -17.83 -15.52
C ILE A 222 10.35 -18.02 -16.62
N LYS A 223 10.74 -18.25 -17.89
CA LYS A 223 9.79 -18.51 -18.99
C LYS A 223 8.92 -19.75 -18.76
N LYS A 224 9.42 -20.77 -18.05
CA LYS A 224 8.60 -21.92 -17.67
C LYS A 224 7.48 -21.54 -16.69
N MET A 225 7.75 -20.63 -15.76
CA MET A 225 6.76 -20.15 -14.78
C MET A 225 5.86 -19.04 -15.34
N ILE A 226 6.41 -18.19 -16.21
CA ILE A 226 5.78 -17.01 -16.79
C ILE A 226 6.02 -17.06 -18.31
N PRO A 227 5.15 -17.75 -19.08
CA PRO A 227 5.39 -17.98 -20.50
C PRO A 227 5.49 -16.71 -21.35
N SER A 228 4.92 -15.59 -20.90
CA SER A 228 5.01 -14.28 -21.55
C SER A 228 6.20 -13.43 -21.10
N TYR A 229 7.12 -13.98 -20.31
CA TYR A 229 8.27 -13.22 -19.81
C TYR A 229 9.15 -12.69 -20.96
N GLY A 230 9.34 -11.36 -20.98
CA GLY A 230 10.07 -10.64 -22.02
C GLY A 230 9.22 -10.20 -23.22
N GLU A 231 7.92 -10.49 -23.22
CA GLU A 231 6.99 -10.15 -24.30
C GLU A 231 5.92 -9.15 -23.81
N SER A 232 5.46 -8.26 -24.70
CA SER A 232 4.42 -7.28 -24.38
C SER A 232 3.02 -7.87 -24.61
N LEU A 233 2.25 -8.07 -23.53
CA LEU A 233 0.84 -8.45 -23.63
C LEU A 233 -0.08 -7.28 -24.05
N ILE A 234 0.44 -6.05 -24.08
CA ILE A 234 -0.28 -4.87 -24.57
C ILE A 234 -0.21 -4.82 -26.10
N GLU A 235 0.94 -5.17 -26.67
CA GLU A 235 1.19 -5.08 -28.11
C GLU A 235 0.91 -6.40 -28.85
N ASP A 236 1.04 -7.56 -28.17
CA ASP A 236 0.71 -8.87 -28.72
C ASP A 236 -0.63 -9.39 -28.16
N GLU A 237 -1.71 -9.02 -28.85
CA GLU A 237 -3.06 -9.45 -28.53
C GLU A 237 -3.21 -10.98 -28.56
N LYS A 238 -2.55 -11.66 -29.51
CA LYS A 238 -2.64 -13.12 -29.66
C LYS A 238 -2.01 -13.81 -28.47
N LEU A 239 -0.84 -13.36 -28.03
CA LEU A 239 -0.18 -13.86 -26.84
C LEU A 239 -1.01 -13.56 -25.59
N MET A 240 -1.55 -12.35 -25.45
CA MET A 240 -2.42 -11.98 -24.33
C MET A 240 -3.63 -12.91 -24.24
N ARG A 241 -4.36 -13.13 -25.34
CA ARG A 241 -5.51 -14.06 -25.38
C ARG A 241 -5.11 -15.50 -25.04
N LYS A 242 -3.98 -15.97 -25.57
CA LYS A 242 -3.43 -17.31 -25.26
C LYS A 242 -3.13 -17.47 -23.76
N ILE A 243 -2.44 -16.51 -23.16
CA ILE A 243 -2.10 -16.52 -21.74
C ILE A 243 -3.36 -16.44 -20.89
N ARG A 244 -4.30 -15.55 -21.21
CA ARG A 244 -5.56 -15.41 -20.49
C ARG A 244 -6.37 -16.70 -20.51
N LYS A 245 -6.47 -17.36 -21.67
CA LYS A 245 -7.14 -18.67 -21.79
C LYS A 245 -6.47 -19.74 -20.95
N GLN A 246 -5.13 -19.80 -20.95
CA GLN A 246 -4.36 -20.76 -20.16
C GLN A 246 -4.55 -20.51 -18.65
N THR A 247 -4.34 -19.28 -18.18
CA THR A 247 -4.49 -18.91 -16.77
C THR A 247 -5.92 -19.11 -16.27
N SER A 248 -6.93 -18.77 -17.08
CA SER A 248 -8.33 -19.05 -16.73
C SER A 248 -8.59 -20.55 -16.55
N LYS A 249 -8.02 -21.40 -17.43
CA LYS A 249 -8.13 -22.85 -17.29
C LYS A 249 -7.44 -23.36 -16.02
N ASP A 250 -6.21 -22.90 -15.76
CA ASP A 250 -5.39 -23.38 -14.64
C ASP A 250 -5.94 -22.94 -13.27
N LEU A 251 -6.63 -21.81 -13.22
CA LEU A 251 -7.26 -21.26 -12.01
C LEU A 251 -8.76 -21.57 -11.91
N GLU A 252 -9.30 -22.38 -12.83
CA GLU A 252 -10.72 -22.73 -12.90
C GLU A 252 -11.66 -21.50 -12.96
N LEU A 253 -11.22 -20.45 -13.64
CA LEU A 253 -11.96 -19.20 -13.84
C LEU A 253 -12.74 -19.23 -15.15
N GLY A 254 -13.87 -18.52 -15.19
CA GLY A 254 -14.58 -18.25 -16.43
C GLY A 254 -13.69 -17.52 -17.43
N TYR A 255 -13.63 -18.01 -18.67
CA TYR A 255 -12.97 -17.34 -19.78
C TYR A 255 -14.02 -16.74 -20.72
N TYR A 256 -13.96 -15.42 -20.91
CA TYR A 256 -14.83 -14.71 -21.83
C TYR A 256 -14.01 -14.37 -23.09
N GLU A 257 -14.49 -14.84 -24.25
CA GLU A 257 -13.77 -14.72 -25.54
C GLU A 257 -13.80 -13.32 -26.16
N ASN A 258 -14.68 -12.44 -25.69
CA ASN A 258 -14.89 -11.09 -26.22
C ASN A 258 -13.74 -10.15 -25.84
#